data_AF-A0A1I4HQI0-F1
#
_entry.id   AF-A0A1I4HQI0-F1
#
_cell.length_a   1.000
_cell.length_b   1.000
_cell.length_c   1.000
_cell.angle_alpha   90.00
_cell.angle_beta   90.00
_cell.angle_gamma   90.00
#
_symmetry.space_group_name_H-M   'P 1'
#
loop_
_entity.id
_entity.type
_entity.pdbx_description
1 polymer ?
#
loop_
_entity_poly.entity_id
_entity_poly.type
_entity_poly.pdbx_seq_one_letter_code
_entity_poly.pdbx_strand_id
1 'polypeptide(L)' 'MKLLTRIFRRKNCGICGKKPVNPSYYYNDKDEKIPVCFQCVPYAERRAYRKV' A
#
# COMPACT_ATOMS: atom_id res chain seq x y z
N MET A 1 1.85 -27.19 18.84
CA MET A 1 2.62 -26.27 17.95
C MET A 1 1.63 -25.51 17.09
N LYS A 2 1.44 -24.20 17.31
CA LYS A 2 0.47 -23.39 16.55
C LYS A 2 1.06 -23.12 15.16
N LEU A 3 0.54 -23.81 14.14
CA LEU A 3 0.89 -23.57 12.74
C LEU A 3 0.69 -22.09 12.40
N LEU A 4 1.71 -21.51 11.77
CA LEU A 4 1.78 -20.13 11.33
C LEU A 4 0.55 -19.75 10.49
N THR A 5 -0.42 -19.13 11.14
CA THR A 5 -1.57 -18.53 10.47
C THR A 5 -1.12 -17.20 9.83
N ARG A 6 -1.52 -16.99 8.57
CA ARG A 6 -1.43 -15.75 7.77
C ARG A 6 -0.11 -15.47 7.03
N ILE A 7 0.14 -16.23 5.96
CA ILE A 7 1.16 -15.83 4.97
C ILE A 7 0.53 -15.12 3.75
N PHE A 8 -0.79 -15.21 3.54
CA PHE A 8 -1.48 -14.36 2.57
C PHE A 8 -1.96 -13.05 3.21
N ARG A 9 -1.01 -12.17 3.58
CA ARG A 9 -1.34 -10.78 3.89
C ARG A 9 -1.88 -10.14 2.62
N ARG A 10 -3.22 -10.05 2.52
CA ARG A 10 -3.89 -9.20 1.54
C ARG A 10 -3.17 -7.84 1.55
N LYS A 11 -2.78 -7.39 0.36
CA LYS A 11 -2.04 -6.14 0.15
C LYS A 11 -2.91 -4.96 0.62
N ASN A 12 -2.77 -4.60 1.90
CA ASN A 12 -3.42 -3.45 2.51
C ASN A 12 -2.77 -2.16 2.02
N CYS A 13 -3.51 -1.05 2.02
CA CYS A 13 -2.99 0.26 1.66
C CYS A 13 -1.74 0.58 2.49
N GLY A 14 -0.63 0.89 1.83
CA GLY A 14 0.64 1.23 2.48
C GLY A 14 0.62 2.53 3.27
N ILE A 15 -0.46 3.32 3.15
CA ILE A 15 -0.66 4.56 3.89
C ILE A 15 -1.64 4.37 5.06
N CYS A 16 -2.85 3.85 4.80
CA CYS A 16 -3.90 3.77 5.82
C CYS A 16 -4.15 2.38 6.39
N GLY A 17 -3.48 1.33 5.89
CA GLY A 17 -3.59 -0.04 6.38
C GLY A 17 -4.94 -0.74 6.10
N LYS A 18 -5.91 -0.06 5.48
CA LYS A 18 -7.22 -0.64 5.10
C LYS A 18 -7.11 -1.48 3.82
N LYS A 19 -8.05 -2.41 3.61
CA LYS A 19 -8.15 -3.19 2.37
C LYS A 19 -8.63 -2.27 1.24
N PRO A 20 -7.82 -2.01 0.20
CA PRO A 20 -8.22 -1.16 -0.92
C PRO A 20 -9.20 -1.94 -1.82
N VAL A 21 -10.26 -1.27 -2.28
CA VAL A 21 -11.25 -1.85 -3.23
C VAL A 21 -10.77 -1.71 -4.68
N ASN A 22 -9.89 -0.74 -4.97
CA ASN A 22 -9.12 -0.61 -6.21
C ASN A 22 -7.80 0.14 -5.89
N PRO A 23 -6.70 -0.57 -5.57
CA PRO A 23 -5.45 0.07 -5.22
C PRO A 23 -4.71 0.60 -6.45
N SER A 24 -4.25 1.84 -6.37
CA SER A 24 -3.19 2.37 -7.23
C SER A 24 -1.83 1.97 -6.65
N TYR A 25 -0.83 1.72 -7.50
CA TYR A 25 0.51 1.35 -7.03
C TYR A 25 1.44 2.56 -7.06
N TYR A 26 2.13 2.80 -5.94
CA TYR A 26 3.08 3.89 -5.73
C TYR A 26 4.41 3.33 -5.21
N TYR A 27 5.47 4.13 -5.25
CA TYR A 27 6.77 3.80 -4.66
C TYR A 27 6.95 4.62 -3.37
N ASN A 28 7.22 3.95 -2.26
CA ASN A 28 7.51 4.64 -1.00
C ASN A 28 8.94 5.20 -1.00
N ASP A 29 9.33 5.84 0.11
CA ASP A 29 10.67 6.41 0.33
C ASP A 29 11.82 5.38 0.25
N LYS A 30 11.51 4.08 0.24
CA LYS A 30 12.45 2.97 0.14
C LYS A 30 12.44 2.31 -1.25
N ASP A 31 11.82 2.96 -2.24
CA ASP A 31 11.62 2.43 -3.59
C ASP A 31 10.80 1.12 -3.62
N GLU A 32 10.02 0.83 -2.59
CA GLU A 32 9.16 -0.35 -2.54
C GLU A 32 7.79 -0.03 -3.15
N LYS A 33 7.32 -0.92 -4.03
CA LYS A 33 5.99 -0.80 -4.66
C LYS A 33 4.88 -1.12 -3.65
N ILE A 34 4.22 -0.08 -3.14
CA ILE A 34 3.11 -0.19 -2.20
C ILE A 34 1.75 0.03 -2.88
N PRO A 35 0.72 -0.75 -2.52
CA PRO A 35 -0.66 -0.47 -2.93
C PRO A 35 -1.22 0.72 -2.12
N VAL A 36 -1.97 1.60 -2.76
CA VAL A 36 -2.55 2.79 -2.15
C VAL A 36 -4.02 2.87 -2.53
N CYS A 37 -4.92 3.02 -1.56
CA CYS A 37 -6.34 3.19 -1.85
C CYS A 37 -6.61 4.58 -2.45
N PHE A 38 -7.70 4.72 -3.22
CA PHE A 38 -8.11 5.98 -3.85
C PHE A 38 -8.11 7.18 -2.89
N GLN A 39 -8.56 7.02 -1.65
CA GLN A 39 -8.57 8.09 -0.64
C GLN A 39 -7.16 8.54 -0.23
N CYS A 40 -6.16 7.66 -0.33
CA CYS A 40 -4.77 7.93 0.02
C CYS A 40 -3.92 8.33 -1.19
N VAL A 41 -4.44 8.24 -2.42
CA VAL A 41 -3.80 8.77 -3.64
C VAL A 41 -3.37 10.23 -3.48
N PRO A 42 -4.24 11.18 -3.06
CA PRO A 42 -3.81 12.58 -2.92
C PRO A 42 -2.76 12.79 -1.82
N TYR A 43 -2.68 11.88 -0.84
CA TYR A 43 -1.59 11.90 0.14
C TYR A 43 -0.28 11.39 -0.49
N ALA A 44 -0.35 10.31 -1.28
CA ALA A 44 0.80 9.75 -1.97
C ALA A 44 1.41 10.73 -2.99
N GLU A 45 0.56 11.41 -3.78
CA GLU A 45 0.98 12.44 -4.73
C GLU A 45 1.66 13.62 -4.02
N ARG A 46 1.11 14.11 -2.90
CA ARG A 46 1.74 15.18 -2.08
C ARG A 46 3.10 14.78 -1.53
N ARG A 47 3.30 13.48 -1.27
CA ARG A 47 4.56 12.92 -0.76
C ARG A 47 5.52 12.53 -1.88
N ALA A 48 5.18 12.84 -3.15
CA ALA A 48 5.96 12.52 -4.34
C ALA A 48 6.26 11.01 -4.47
N TYR A 49 5.35 10.14 -4.03
CA TYR A 49 5.49 8.69 -4.17
C TYR A 49 5.32 8.18 -5.62
N ARG A 50 5.00 9.09 -6.55
CA ARG A 50 4.91 8.78 -7.97
C ARG A 50 6.31 8.88 -8.57
N LYS A 51 6.88 7.72 -8.89
CA LYS A 51 8.13 7.65 -9.66
C LYS A 51 7.80 8.03 -11.11
N VAL A 52 8.13 9.27 -11.49
CA VAL A 52 8.08 9.77 -12.88
C VAL A 52 9.30 9.28 -13.65
#